data_AF-A0A7J3HNL6-F1
#
_entry.id   AF-A0A7J3HNL6-F1
#
_cell.length_a   1.000
_cell.length_b   1.000
_cell.length_c   1.000
_cell.angle_alpha   90.00
_cell.angle_beta   90.00
_cell.angle_gamma   90.00
#
_symmetry.space_group_name_H-M   'P 1'
#
loop_
_entity.id
_entity.type
_entity.pdbx_description
1 polymer ?
#
loop_
_entity_poly.entity_id
_entity_poly.type
_entity_poly.pdbx_seq_one_letter_code
_entity_poly.pdbx_strand_id
1 'polypeptide(L)'
;MGAITSFLAIAFTRYLAYININIPLSDIFAIILVSILPGVIGGTFMLSAVAAAIGSTIGVLSWLILYYTPIAGEMSYISNVLSLEPTIGYITLLSVAFIVAGLIGHGISIYSERHVREEKKEAKEEIEEKAEEVIPLTKEKISTEQPSQPTPTSISLETPQIEEEIYTICKYCSEPVPEGASFCPHCGKKVK
;
A
#
# COMPACT_ATOMS: atom_id res chain seq x y z
N MET A 1 -5.95 -1.05 -9.98
CA MET A 1 -5.21 -2.32 -10.21
C MET A 1 -6.08 -3.38 -10.90
N GLY A 2 -7.27 -3.72 -10.39
CA GLY A 2 -8.11 -4.78 -10.99
C GLY A 2 -8.44 -4.62 -12.49
N ALA A 3 -8.64 -3.39 -12.97
CA ALA A 3 -8.88 -3.15 -14.39
C ALA A 3 -7.68 -3.53 -15.29
N ILE A 4 -6.45 -3.34 -14.81
CA ILE A 4 -5.23 -3.62 -15.59
C ILE A 4 -4.99 -5.14 -15.67
N THR A 5 -5.22 -5.86 -14.57
CA THR A 5 -5.10 -7.33 -14.55
C THR A 5 -6.17 -7.98 -15.43
N SER A 6 -7.40 -7.47 -15.42
CA SER A 6 -8.46 -7.93 -16.33
C SER A 6 -8.10 -7.65 -17.79
N PHE A 7 -7.51 -6.50 -18.10
CA PHE A 7 -7.09 -6.16 -19.46
C PHE A 7 -5.97 -7.07 -19.97
N LEU A 8 -4.97 -7.35 -19.12
CA LEU A 8 -3.87 -8.25 -19.45
C LEU A 8 -4.35 -9.70 -19.62
N ALA A 9 -5.28 -10.16 -18.78
CA ALA A 9 -5.88 -11.48 -18.93
C ALA A 9 -6.60 -11.61 -20.29
N ILE A 10 -7.42 -10.62 -20.65
CA ILE A 10 -8.15 -10.62 -21.94
C ILE A 10 -7.18 -10.56 -23.12
N ALA A 11 -6.14 -9.71 -23.05
CA ALA A 11 -5.12 -9.60 -24.08
C ALA A 11 -4.34 -10.92 -24.25
N PHE A 12 -4.03 -11.59 -23.14
CA PHE A 12 -3.35 -12.88 -23.14
C PHE A 12 -4.22 -14.00 -23.70
N THR A 13 -5.50 -14.08 -23.35
CA THR A 13 -6.44 -15.06 -23.94
C THR A 13 -6.57 -14.85 -25.46
N ARG A 14 -6.62 -13.59 -25.92
CA ARG A 14 -6.61 -13.25 -27.35
C ARG A 14 -5.30 -13.63 -28.04
N TYR A 15 -4.16 -13.46 -27.38
CA TYR A 15 -2.87 -13.87 -27.89
C TYR A 15 -2.78 -15.40 -28.02
N LEU A 16 -3.28 -16.16 -27.04
CA LEU A 16 -3.33 -17.63 -27.10
C LEU A 16 -4.24 -18.13 -28.24
N ALA A 17 -5.37 -17.46 -28.46
CA ALA A 17 -6.23 -17.75 -29.62
C ALA A 17 -5.54 -17.46 -30.96
N TYR A 18 -4.70 -16.42 -31.02
CA TYR A 18 -3.95 -16.06 -32.23
C TYR A 18 -2.92 -17.11 -32.64
N ILE A 19 -2.28 -17.79 -31.68
CA ILE A 19 -1.30 -18.87 -31.94
C ILE A 19 -1.94 -20.25 -32.16
N ASN A 20 -3.27 -20.32 -32.27
CA ASN A 20 -4.03 -21.52 -32.61
C ASN A 20 -3.81 -22.71 -31.65
N ILE A 21 -3.48 -22.43 -30.38
CA ILE A 21 -3.37 -23.45 -29.34
C ILE A 21 -4.77 -23.81 -28.87
N ASN A 22 -5.16 -25.07 -29.08
CA ASN A 22 -6.44 -25.59 -28.65
C ASN A 22 -6.36 -26.00 -27.16
N ILE A 23 -6.50 -25.03 -26.27
CA ILE A 23 -6.48 -25.27 -24.82
C ILE A 23 -7.85 -25.82 -24.39
N PRO A 24 -7.90 -26.96 -23.68
CA PRO A 24 -9.16 -27.48 -23.18
C PRO A 24 -9.82 -26.49 -22.22
N LEU A 25 -11.15 -26.44 -22.26
CA LEU A 25 -11.95 -25.43 -21.56
C LEU A 25 -11.75 -25.47 -20.03
N SER A 26 -11.39 -26.65 -19.48
CA SER A 26 -11.03 -26.86 -18.07
C SER A 26 -9.80 -26.04 -17.63
N ASP A 27 -8.78 -25.94 -18.49
CA ASP A 27 -7.52 -25.29 -18.13
C ASP A 27 -7.69 -23.77 -18.10
N ILE A 28 -8.54 -23.24 -18.99
CA ILE A 28 -8.91 -21.82 -19.00
C ILE A 28 -9.59 -21.46 -17.67
N PHE A 29 -10.52 -22.30 -17.19
CA PHE A 29 -11.16 -22.09 -15.89
C PHE A 29 -10.17 -22.16 -14.73
N ALA A 30 -9.24 -23.12 -14.75
CA ALA A 30 -8.21 -23.24 -13.72
C ALA A 30 -7.31 -21.99 -13.65
N ILE A 31 -6.88 -21.47 -14.82
CA ILE A 31 -6.06 -20.25 -14.90
C ILE A 31 -6.83 -19.05 -14.37
N ILE A 32 -8.10 -18.88 -14.77
CA ILE A 32 -8.95 -17.77 -14.29
C ILE A 32 -9.13 -17.86 -12.78
N LEU A 33 -9.43 -19.04 -12.25
CA LEU A 33 -9.65 -19.26 -10.81
C LEU A 33 -8.38 -18.93 -10.00
N VAL A 34 -7.22 -19.45 -10.43
CA VAL A 34 -5.91 -19.20 -9.80
C VAL A 34 -5.51 -17.73 -9.89
N SER A 35 -5.89 -17.03 -10.96
CA SER A 35 -5.57 -15.60 -11.14
C SER A 35 -6.44 -14.69 -10.27
N ILE A 36 -7.70 -15.07 -10.04
CA ILE A 36 -8.68 -14.24 -9.32
C ILE A 36 -8.59 -14.45 -7.80
N LEU A 37 -8.34 -15.68 -7.33
CA LEU A 37 -8.31 -15.98 -5.88
C LEU A 37 -7.36 -15.06 -5.08
N PRO A 38 -6.11 -14.82 -5.50
CA PRO A 38 -5.18 -13.97 -4.76
C PRO A 38 -5.64 -12.51 -4.70
N GLY A 39 -6.29 -12.03 -5.76
CA GLY A 39 -6.81 -10.66 -5.83
C GLY A 39 -8.03 -10.42 -4.93
N VAL A 40 -8.88 -11.43 -4.76
CA VAL A 40 -10.06 -11.34 -3.88
C VAL A 40 -9.65 -11.46 -2.40
N ILE A 41 -8.70 -12.34 -2.09
CA ILE A 41 -8.23 -12.54 -0.71
C ILE A 41 -7.33 -11.37 -0.26
N GLY A 42 -6.57 -10.75 -1.18
CA GLY A 42 -5.61 -9.68 -0.89
C GLY A 42 -6.17 -8.26 -0.82
N GLY A 43 -7.48 -8.07 -0.62
CA GLY A 43 -8.20 -6.79 -0.75
C GLY A 43 -7.70 -5.58 0.07
N THR A 44 -6.65 -5.72 0.87
CA THR A 44 -6.14 -4.64 1.74
C THR A 44 -4.69 -4.20 1.52
N PHE A 45 -3.88 -4.86 0.68
CA PHE A 45 -2.48 -4.46 0.52
C PHE A 45 -2.08 -4.31 -0.95
N MET A 46 -2.00 -3.07 -1.43
CA MET A 46 -1.48 -2.73 -2.77
C MET A 46 -0.09 -3.34 -3.01
N LEU A 47 0.72 -3.50 -1.96
CA LEU A 47 2.04 -4.12 -2.06
C LEU A 47 1.96 -5.63 -2.31
N SER A 48 1.02 -6.35 -1.67
CA SER A 48 0.86 -7.78 -1.87
C SER A 48 0.27 -8.11 -3.25
N ALA A 49 -0.57 -7.22 -3.79
CA ALA A 49 -1.11 -7.37 -5.14
C ALA A 49 -0.03 -7.33 -6.22
N VAL A 50 0.96 -6.43 -6.09
CA VAL A 50 2.09 -6.34 -7.05
C VAL A 50 3.00 -7.56 -6.93
N ALA A 51 3.33 -7.99 -5.70
CA ALA A 51 4.13 -9.19 -5.48
C ALA A 51 3.44 -10.46 -6.02
N ALA A 52 2.13 -10.60 -5.81
CA ALA A 52 1.36 -11.73 -6.35
C ALA A 52 1.29 -11.69 -7.89
N ALA A 53 1.13 -10.51 -8.49
CA ALA A 53 1.13 -10.36 -9.94
C ALA A 53 2.47 -10.76 -10.57
N ILE A 54 3.59 -10.33 -9.97
CA ILE A 54 4.94 -10.70 -10.41
C ILE A 54 5.19 -12.19 -10.21
N GLY A 55 4.77 -12.75 -9.06
CA GLY A 55 4.89 -14.19 -8.81
C GLY A 55 4.10 -15.04 -9.82
N SER A 56 2.90 -14.58 -10.19
CA SER A 56 2.07 -15.25 -11.20
C SER A 56 2.65 -15.17 -12.61
N THR A 57 3.16 -14.01 -13.03
CA THR A 57 3.81 -13.91 -14.34
C THR A 57 5.06 -14.78 -14.41
N ILE A 58 5.91 -14.79 -13.37
CA ILE A 58 7.10 -15.66 -13.32
C ILE A 58 6.69 -17.14 -13.32
N GLY A 59 5.66 -17.52 -12.56
CA GLY A 59 5.17 -18.89 -12.51
C GLY A 59 4.64 -19.39 -13.85
N VAL A 60 3.85 -18.58 -14.54
CA VAL A 60 3.36 -18.89 -15.90
C VAL A 60 4.52 -18.94 -16.89
N LEU A 61 5.47 -18.01 -16.84
CA LEU A 61 6.63 -18.02 -17.73
C LEU A 61 7.48 -19.27 -17.50
N SER A 62 7.71 -19.65 -16.25
CA SER A 62 8.48 -20.83 -15.87
C SER A 62 7.77 -22.11 -16.33
N TRP A 63 6.45 -22.21 -16.15
CA TRP A 63 5.65 -23.31 -16.70
C TRP A 63 5.74 -23.38 -18.23
N LEU A 64 5.62 -22.24 -18.92
CA LEU A 64 5.72 -22.18 -20.38
C LEU A 64 7.11 -22.63 -20.86
N ILE A 65 8.17 -22.18 -20.20
CA ILE A 65 9.55 -22.60 -20.50
C ILE A 65 9.71 -24.10 -20.30
N LEU A 66 9.21 -24.66 -19.19
CA LEU A 66 9.28 -26.10 -18.92
C LEU A 66 8.43 -26.93 -19.89
N TYR A 67 7.31 -26.39 -20.36
CA TYR A 67 6.44 -27.05 -21.33
C TYR A 67 7.08 -27.13 -22.73
N TYR A 68 7.74 -26.05 -23.18
CA TYR A 68 8.33 -25.98 -24.52
C TYR A 68 9.80 -26.42 -24.59
N THR A 69 10.49 -26.55 -23.47
CA THR A 69 11.87 -27.07 -23.48
C THR A 69 11.88 -28.60 -23.47
N PRO A 70 12.75 -29.25 -24.27
CA PRO A 70 12.85 -30.72 -24.35
C PRO A 70 13.41 -31.38 -23.08
N ILE A 71 13.60 -30.63 -21.99
CA ILE A 71 14.03 -31.11 -20.68
C ILE A 71 12.92 -31.92 -19.98
N ALA A 72 11.70 -31.93 -20.54
CA ALA A 72 10.57 -32.74 -20.09
C ALA A 72 10.89 -34.23 -19.87
N GLY A 73 11.94 -34.76 -20.52
CA GLY A 73 12.42 -36.12 -20.30
C GLY A 73 12.79 -36.44 -18.85
N GLU A 74 13.41 -35.51 -18.12
CA GLU A 74 13.82 -35.77 -16.72
C GLU A 74 12.68 -35.55 -15.72
N MET A 75 11.76 -34.62 -15.98
CA MET A 75 10.59 -34.39 -15.12
C MET A 75 9.58 -35.55 -15.15
N SER A 76 9.62 -36.37 -16.20
CA SER A 76 8.85 -37.63 -16.27
C SER A 76 9.20 -38.61 -15.14
N TYR A 77 10.43 -38.51 -14.59
CA TYR A 77 10.87 -39.37 -13.50
C TYR A 77 10.14 -39.02 -12.19
N ILE A 78 9.99 -37.72 -11.90
CA ILE A 78 9.30 -37.25 -10.69
C ILE A 78 7.80 -37.52 -10.78
N SER A 79 7.18 -37.32 -11.95
CA SER A 79 5.75 -37.63 -12.14
C SER A 79 5.46 -39.12 -11.98
N ASN A 80 6.37 -39.99 -12.45
CA ASN A 80 6.24 -41.44 -12.29
C ASN A 80 6.34 -41.87 -10.81
N VAL A 81 7.24 -41.26 -10.02
CA VAL A 81 7.36 -41.57 -8.59
C VAL A 81 6.10 -41.18 -7.81
N LEU A 82 5.48 -40.05 -8.17
CA LEU A 82 4.27 -39.57 -7.50
C LEU A 82 2.97 -40.13 -8.09
N SER A 83 3.02 -40.85 -9.22
CA SER A 83 1.84 -41.29 -9.99
C SER A 83 0.83 -40.17 -10.28
N LEU A 84 1.31 -38.93 -10.31
CA LEU A 84 0.53 -37.74 -10.57
C LEU A 84 0.73 -37.35 -12.03
N GLU A 85 -0.37 -37.02 -12.69
CA GLU A 85 -0.32 -36.47 -14.04
C GLU A 85 0.60 -35.23 -14.02
N PRO A 86 1.55 -35.08 -14.96
CA PRO A 86 2.61 -34.07 -14.87
C PRO A 86 2.06 -32.66 -14.64
N THR A 87 0.92 -32.37 -15.27
CA THR A 87 0.17 -31.11 -15.15
C THR A 87 -0.22 -30.82 -13.70
N ILE A 88 -0.73 -31.82 -12.97
CA ILE A 88 -1.12 -31.68 -11.57
C ILE A 88 0.11 -31.46 -10.70
N GLY A 89 1.22 -32.15 -10.99
CA GLY A 89 2.49 -31.94 -10.30
C GLY A 89 2.96 -30.49 -10.36
N TYR A 90 2.92 -29.87 -11.54
CA TYR A 90 3.28 -28.46 -11.73
C TYR A 90 2.35 -27.50 -10.99
N ILE A 91 1.04 -27.71 -11.08
CA ILE A 91 0.04 -26.88 -10.39
C ILE A 91 0.27 -26.96 -8.87
N THR A 92 0.54 -28.15 -8.35
CA THR A 92 0.78 -28.36 -6.92
C THR A 92 2.06 -27.64 -6.47
N LEU A 93 3.16 -27.78 -7.21
CA LEU A 93 4.42 -27.07 -6.92
C LEU A 93 4.24 -25.56 -6.94
N LEU A 94 3.56 -25.02 -7.96
CA LEU A 94 3.24 -23.59 -8.03
C LEU A 94 2.41 -23.15 -6.84
N SER A 95 1.36 -23.92 -6.48
CA SER A 95 0.52 -23.58 -5.33
C SER A 95 1.30 -23.54 -4.01
N VAL A 96 2.21 -24.49 -3.79
CA VAL A 96 3.09 -24.51 -2.60
C VAL A 96 4.03 -23.29 -2.61
N ALA A 97 4.63 -22.97 -3.76
CA ALA A 97 5.48 -21.79 -3.89
C ALA A 97 4.73 -20.49 -3.59
N PHE A 98 3.48 -20.36 -4.05
CA PHE A 98 2.62 -19.22 -3.73
C PHE A 98 2.29 -19.12 -2.24
N ILE A 99 1.99 -20.25 -1.59
CA ILE A 99 1.72 -20.28 -0.15
C ILE A 99 2.96 -19.83 0.62
N VAL A 100 4.14 -20.36 0.27
CA VAL A 100 5.41 -19.98 0.92
C VAL A 100 5.71 -18.49 0.71
N ALA A 101 5.59 -17.99 -0.52
CA ALA A 101 5.78 -16.58 -0.82
C ALA A 101 4.78 -15.67 -0.07
N GLY A 102 3.51 -16.09 0.01
CA GLY A 102 2.47 -15.40 0.76
C GLY A 102 2.77 -15.32 2.25
N LEU A 103 3.24 -16.42 2.85
CA LEU A 103 3.64 -16.47 4.26
C LEU A 103 4.84 -15.56 4.54
N ILE A 104 5.85 -15.55 3.65
CA ILE A 104 7.01 -14.66 3.76
C ILE A 104 6.57 -13.20 3.66
N GLY A 105 5.73 -12.87 2.67
CA GLY A 105 5.19 -11.52 2.51
C GLY A 105 4.37 -11.06 3.72
N HIS A 106 3.56 -11.95 4.30
CA HIS A 106 2.80 -11.66 5.51
C HIS A 106 3.72 -11.42 6.71
N GLY A 107 4.77 -12.23 6.87
CA GLY A 107 5.78 -12.05 7.91
C GLY A 107 6.50 -10.70 7.81
N ILE A 108 6.91 -10.31 6.60
CA ILE A 108 7.56 -9.00 6.35
C ILE A 108 6.59 -7.84 6.63
N SER A 109 5.32 -7.97 6.28
CA SER A 109 4.30 -6.93 6.55
C SER A 109 4.14 -6.67 8.04
N ILE A 110 4.00 -7.74 8.84
CA ILE A 110 3.88 -7.64 10.31
C ILE A 110 5.16 -7.07 10.92
N TYR A 111 6.32 -7.39 10.34
CA TYR A 111 7.59 -6.84 10.78
C TYR A 111 7.68 -5.33 10.50
N SER A 112 7.31 -4.90 9.29
CA SER A 112 7.32 -3.50 8.87
C SER A 112 6.41 -2.63 9.75
N GLU A 113 5.18 -3.08 10.02
CA GLU A 113 4.25 -2.33 10.89
C GLU A 113 4.79 -2.16 12.32
N ARG A 114 5.52 -3.14 12.85
CA ARG A 114 6.14 -3.03 14.17
C ARG A 114 7.26 -2.00 14.17
N HIS A 115 8.13 -2.02 13.17
CA HIS A 115 9.26 -1.09 13.08
C HIS A 115 8.78 0.37 12.94
N VAL A 116 7.80 0.64 12.07
CA VAL A 116 7.24 1.99 11.91
C VAL A 116 6.55 2.47 13.20
N ARG A 117 5.93 1.55 13.96
CA ARG A 117 5.29 1.89 15.24
C ARG A 117 6.30 2.23 16.33
N GLU A 118 7.45 1.56 16.33
CA GLU A 118 8.56 1.85 17.24
C GLU A 118 9.22 3.19 16.90
N GLU A 119 9.56 3.42 15.63
CA GLU A 119 10.10 4.72 15.18
C GLU A 119 9.16 5.89 15.50
N LYS A 120 7.85 5.71 15.34
CA LYS A 120 6.86 6.74 15.67
C LYS A 120 6.77 7.02 17.18
N LYS A 121 7.04 6.02 18.03
CA LYS A 121 7.07 6.22 19.49
C LYS A 121 8.33 6.97 19.90
N GLU A 122 9.49 6.56 19.39
CA GLU A 122 10.77 7.23 19.66
C GLU A 122 10.72 8.69 19.20
N ALA A 123 10.23 8.96 17.98
CA ALA A 123 10.07 10.31 17.48
C ALA A 123 9.08 11.15 18.31
N LYS A 124 8.05 10.53 18.91
CA LYS A 124 7.09 11.24 19.77
C LYS A 124 7.72 11.59 21.12
N GLU A 125 8.47 10.66 21.72
CA GLU A 125 9.16 10.88 23.00
C GLU A 125 10.23 11.98 22.87
N GLU A 126 10.99 12.02 21.77
CA GLU A 126 11.99 13.08 21.52
C GLU A 126 11.35 14.48 21.39
N ILE A 127 10.14 14.57 20.81
CA ILE A 127 9.41 15.84 20.68
C ILE A 127 8.87 16.30 22.05
N GLU A 128 8.37 15.38 22.87
CA GLU A 128 7.82 15.67 24.21
C GLU A 128 8.94 16.14 25.16
N GLU A 129 10.11 15.50 25.13
CA GLU A 129 11.30 15.91 25.89
C GLU A 129 11.78 17.31 25.50
N LYS A 130 11.89 17.59 24.19
CA LYS A 130 12.28 18.94 23.71
C LYS A 130 11.23 20.00 24.02
N ALA A 131 9.94 19.65 24.06
CA ALA A 131 8.89 20.60 24.42
C ALA A 131 8.97 21.01 25.89
N GLU A 132 9.33 20.10 26.79
CA GLU A 132 9.44 20.37 28.22
C GLU A 132 10.68 21.23 28.56
N GLU A 133 11.79 21.07 27.82
CA GLU A 133 13.01 21.89 27.98
C GLU A 133 12.82 23.37 27.60
N VAL A 134 11.86 23.70 26.72
CA VAL A 134 11.66 25.07 26.20
C VAL A 134 10.77 25.95 27.10
N ILE A 135 9.97 25.35 27.99
CA ILE A 135 8.99 26.06 28.83
C ILE A 135 9.59 26.90 30.00
N PRO A 136 10.78 26.65 30.57
CA PRO A 136 11.25 27.45 31.70
C PRO A 136 11.81 28.85 31.35
N LEU A 137 12.09 29.18 30.08
CA LEU A 137 12.72 30.47 29.74
C LEU A 137 11.76 31.62 29.36
N THR A 138 10.46 31.36 29.19
CA THR A 138 9.50 32.41 28.78
C THR A 138 8.85 33.15 29.95
N LYS A 139 9.08 32.74 31.21
CA LYS A 139 8.47 33.40 32.39
C LYS A 139 9.30 34.54 33.01
N GLU A 140 10.52 34.81 32.56
CA GLU A 140 11.43 35.76 33.23
C GLU A 140 11.81 37.00 32.39
N LYS A 141 10.90 37.49 31.52
CA LYS A 141 11.09 38.81 30.90
C LYS A 141 9.78 39.55 30.60
N ILE A 142 8.86 39.56 31.55
CA ILE A 142 7.79 40.55 31.60
C ILE A 142 7.74 41.10 33.03
N SER A 143 8.73 41.92 33.38
CA SER A 143 8.60 42.83 34.50
C SER A 143 9.53 44.03 34.35
N THR A 144 8.90 45.19 34.38
CA THR A 144 9.47 46.51 34.68
C THR A 144 10.17 47.25 33.53
N GLU A 145 9.40 48.03 32.76
CA GLU A 145 9.72 49.45 32.61
C GLU A 145 8.45 50.27 32.37
N GLN A 146 8.12 51.08 33.37
CA GLN A 146 7.09 52.11 33.36
C GLN A 146 7.79 53.46 33.22
N PRO A 147 7.48 54.25 32.18
CA PRO A 147 7.54 55.70 32.31
C PRO A 147 6.20 56.35 31.93
N SER A 148 5.79 57.21 32.85
CA SER A 148 4.69 58.16 32.82
C SER A 148 4.52 58.95 31.52
N GLN A 149 3.26 59.02 31.09
CA GLN A 149 2.68 59.99 30.16
C GLN A 149 2.62 61.41 30.79
N PRO A 150 2.53 62.51 30.00
CA PRO A 150 1.22 62.88 29.46
C PRO A 150 1.17 63.56 28.07
N THR A 151 0.00 63.37 27.42
CA THR A 151 -0.69 64.21 26.40
C THR A 151 -0.32 64.05 24.90
N PRO A 152 -1.25 64.36 23.95
CA PRO A 152 -2.07 63.35 23.28
C PRO A 152 -1.84 63.34 21.77
N THR A 153 -1.75 62.17 21.15
CA THR A 153 -1.96 62.04 19.70
C THR A 153 -2.61 60.71 19.43
N SER A 154 -3.79 60.79 18.83
CA SER A 154 -4.64 59.70 18.40
C SER A 154 -3.87 58.72 17.51
N ILE A 155 -3.52 57.56 18.06
CA ILE A 155 -3.17 56.38 17.27
C ILE A 155 -4.02 55.24 17.81
N SER A 156 -4.87 54.75 16.92
CA SER A 156 -5.85 53.69 17.12
C SER A 156 -5.16 52.41 17.61
N LEU A 157 -5.62 51.89 18.74
CA LEU A 157 -5.29 50.55 19.24
C LEU A 157 -5.90 49.52 18.28
N GLU A 158 -5.06 48.84 17.51
CA GLU A 158 -5.40 47.52 16.99
C GLU A 158 -4.84 46.49 17.95
N THR A 159 -5.75 45.95 18.78
CA THR A 159 -5.57 44.71 19.52
C THR A 159 -5.14 43.62 18.55
N PRO A 160 -4.03 42.89 18.76
CA PRO A 160 -3.75 41.68 18.00
C PRO A 160 -4.79 40.63 18.43
N GLN A 161 -5.87 40.55 17.66
CA GLN A 161 -6.84 39.47 17.73
C GLN A 161 -6.10 38.20 17.33
N ILE A 162 -5.82 37.34 18.32
CA ILE A 162 -5.42 35.96 18.05
C ILE A 162 -6.67 35.31 17.45
N GLU A 163 -6.74 35.30 16.13
CA GLU A 163 -7.83 34.71 15.36
C GLU A 163 -7.72 33.19 15.53
N GLU A 164 -8.57 32.61 16.39
CA GLU A 164 -8.70 31.17 16.52
C GLU A 164 -9.16 30.61 15.18
N GLU A 165 -8.21 30.13 14.36
CA GLU A 165 -8.52 29.46 13.11
C GLU A 165 -9.41 28.24 13.42
N ILE A 166 -10.66 28.30 12.99
CA ILE A 166 -11.62 27.20 13.18
C ILE A 166 -11.32 26.14 12.12
N TYR A 167 -11.10 24.90 12.55
CA TYR A 167 -10.81 23.76 11.68
C TYR A 167 -12.01 22.80 11.59
N THR A 168 -12.27 22.27 10.39
CA THR A 168 -13.27 21.22 10.13
C THR A 168 -12.63 19.93 9.62
N ILE A 169 -13.24 18.78 9.90
CA ILE A 169 -12.70 17.47 9.50
C ILE A 169 -13.10 17.12 8.07
N CYS A 170 -12.13 16.76 7.23
CA CYS A 170 -12.39 16.32 5.86
C CYS A 170 -13.14 14.97 5.83
N LYS A 171 -14.27 14.90 5.10
CA LYS A 171 -15.07 13.65 4.97
C LYS A 171 -14.40 12.52 4.18
N TYR A 172 -13.30 12.79 3.47
CA TYR A 172 -12.65 11.81 2.60
C TYR A 172 -11.36 11.23 3.19
N CYS A 173 -10.56 12.05 3.88
CA CYS A 173 -9.28 11.63 4.46
C CYS A 173 -9.21 11.78 5.98
N SER A 174 -10.22 12.39 6.62
CA SER A 174 -10.29 12.62 8.08
C SER A 174 -9.26 13.58 8.67
N GLU A 175 -8.51 14.30 7.82
CA GLU A 175 -7.55 15.32 8.24
C GLU A 175 -8.26 16.66 8.51
N PRO A 176 -7.79 17.49 9.47
CA PRO A 176 -8.30 18.84 9.70
C PRO A 176 -8.04 19.76 8.50
N VAL A 177 -9.04 20.57 8.15
CA VAL A 177 -9.02 21.52 7.03
C VAL A 177 -9.56 22.86 7.53
N PRO A 178 -8.93 23.99 7.19
CA PRO A 178 -9.41 25.30 7.61
C PRO A 178 -10.84 25.57 7.12
N GLU A 179 -11.67 26.16 7.99
CA GLU A 179 -13.04 26.53 7.64
C GLU A 179 -13.06 27.50 6.45
N GLY A 180 -13.82 27.13 5.41
CA GLY A 180 -13.92 27.93 4.17
C GLY A 180 -13.11 27.41 2.99
N ALA A 181 -12.25 26.40 3.16
CA ALA A 181 -11.53 25.81 2.04
C ALA A 181 -12.46 25.07 1.05
N SER A 182 -12.37 25.42 -0.23
CA SER A 182 -13.10 24.72 -1.31
C SER A 182 -12.58 23.30 -1.54
N PHE A 183 -11.29 23.07 -1.31
CA PHE A 183 -10.60 21.80 -1.54
C PHE A 183 -9.75 21.42 -0.33
N CYS A 184 -9.65 20.11 -0.06
CA CYS A 184 -8.79 19.59 1.00
C CYS A 184 -7.32 19.63 0.55
N PRO A 185 -6.40 20.26 1.31
CA PRO A 185 -4.98 20.33 0.95
C PRO A 185 -4.29 18.95 1.01
N HIS A 186 -4.84 17.99 1.76
CA HIS A 186 -4.25 16.66 1.90
C HIS A 186 -4.66 15.68 0.79
N CYS A 187 -5.92 15.71 0.35
CA CYS A 187 -6.44 14.73 -0.62
C CYS A 187 -6.90 15.32 -1.96
N GLY A 188 -6.91 16.65 -2.11
CA GLY A 188 -7.32 17.35 -3.32
C GLY A 188 -8.82 17.30 -3.64
N LYS A 189 -9.63 16.65 -2.80
CA LYS A 189 -11.08 16.54 -3.01
C LYS A 189 -11.83 17.77 -2.52
N LYS A 190 -12.95 18.07 -3.17
CA LYS A 190 -13.82 19.21 -2.86
C LYS A 190 -14.55 18.97 -1.53
N VAL A 191 -14.45 19.91 -0.59
CA VAL A 191 -15.03 19.79 0.77
C VAL A 191 -16.43 20.42 0.84
N LYS A 192 -16.71 21.42 0.01
CA LYS A 192 -18.02 22.09 -0.17
C LYS A 192 -18.60 21.87 -1.56
#